data_AF-A0A3D1SR94-F1
#
_entry.id   AF-A0A3D1SR94-F1
#
_cell.length_a   1.000
_cell.length_b   1.000
_cell.length_c   1.000
_cell.angle_alpha   90.00
_cell.angle_beta   90.00
_cell.angle_gamma   90.00
#
_symmetry.space_group_name_H-M   'P 1'
#
loop_
_entity.id
_entity.type
_entity.pdbx_description
1 polymer ?
#
loop_
_entity_poly.entity_id
_entity_poly.type
_entity_poly.pdbx_seq_one_letter_code
_entity_poly.pdbx_strand_id
1 'polypeptide(L)' 'TMILTASYLLWMLKRVFYGPFNEKWSRLPDANLREVIPLFALAAVILFVGIYPKFLIDVITPSLAQLMHGASAAIRP' A
#
# COMPACT_ATOMS: atom_id res chain seq x y z
N THR A 1 11.14 10.98 -6.71
CA THR A 1 10.76 9.54 -6.60
C THR A 1 9.36 9.28 -7.10
N MET A 2 8.34 10.07 -6.72
CA MET A 2 6.94 9.94 -7.20
C MET A 2 6.80 9.65 -8.71
N ILE A 3 7.48 10.43 -9.56
CA ILE A 3 7.45 10.26 -11.03
C ILE A 3 8.04 8.91 -11.46
N LEU A 4 9.20 8.53 -10.89
CA LEU A 4 9.85 7.24 -11.20
C LEU A 4 8.99 6.07 -10.71
N THR A 5 8.43 6.16 -9.51
CA THR A 5 7.53 5.15 -8.93
C THR A 5 6.31 4.95 -9.80
N ALA A 6 5.61 6.03 -10.15
CA ALA A 6 4.43 5.95 -11.02
C ALA A 6 4.79 5.39 -12.40
N SER A 7 5.89 5.87 -13.00
CA SER A 7 6.33 5.41 -14.32
C SER A 7 6.66 3.91 -14.34
N TYR A 8 7.36 3.41 -13.32
CA TYR A 8 7.71 1.99 -13.21
C TYR A 8 6.47 1.11 -12.98
N LEU A 9 5.54 1.53 -12.12
CA LEU A 9 4.28 0.81 -11.89
C LEU A 9 3.44 0.72 -13.17
N LEU A 10 3.30 1.82 -13.92
CA LEU A 10 2.55 1.84 -15.18
C LEU A 10 3.23 0.99 -16.26
N TRP A 11 4.56 1.05 -16.37
CA TRP A 11 5.32 0.22 -17.30
C TRP A 11 5.18 -1.28 -16.96
N MET A 12 5.24 -1.64 -15.67
CA MET A 12 5.03 -3.02 -15.21
C MET A 12 3.61 -3.49 -15.53
N LEU A 13 2.58 -2.69 -15.23
CA LEU A 13 1.17 -3.04 -15.48
C LEU A 13 0.93 -3.30 -16.97
N LYS A 14 1.45 -2.43 -17.85
CA LYS A 14 1.40 -2.61 -19.31
C LYS A 14 2.00 -3.95 -19.73
N ARG A 15 3.17 -4.30 -19.19
CA ARG A 15 3.90 -5.51 -19.57
C ARG A 15 3.23 -6.80 -19.10
N VAL A 16 2.59 -6.77 -17.93
CA VAL A 16 1.98 -7.96 -17.31
C VAL A 16 0.58 -8.22 -17.86
N PHE A 17 -0.26 -7.20 -18.01
CA PHE A 17 -1.68 -7.39 -18.34
C PHE A 17 -2.04 -7.02 -19.79
N TYR A 18 -1.34 -6.07 -20.41
CA TYR A 18 -1.71 -5.52 -21.72
C TYR A 18 -0.86 -6.05 -22.89
N GLY A 19 -0.08 -7.11 -22.66
CA GLY A 19 0.68 -7.82 -23.69
C GLY A 19 -0.13 -8.97 -24.31
N PRO A 20 0.40 -9.63 -25.37
CA PRO A 20 -0.21 -10.85 -25.89
C PRO A 20 -0.20 -11.95 -24.83
N PHE A 21 -1.27 -12.74 -24.78
CA PHE A 21 -1.36 -13.86 -23.84
C PHE A 21 -0.24 -14.87 -24.10
N ASN A 22 0.43 -15.31 -23.03
CA ASN A 22 1.55 -16.23 -23.15
C ASN A 22 1.06 -17.67 -23.05
N GLU A 23 1.16 -18.41 -24.15
CA GLU A 23 0.70 -19.80 -24.27
C GLU A 23 1.31 -20.75 -23.23
N LYS A 24 2.51 -20.43 -22.72
CA LYS A 24 3.15 -21.18 -21.62
C LYS A 24 2.26 -21.30 -20.38
N TRP A 25 1.41 -20.31 -20.14
CA TRP A 25 0.55 -20.22 -18.96
C TRP A 25 -0.90 -20.64 -19.23
N SER A 26 -1.22 -21.11 -20.44
CA SER A 26 -2.57 -21.53 -20.85
C SER A 26 -3.21 -22.62 -19.98
N ARG A 27 -2.39 -23.40 -19.27
CA ARG A 27 -2.84 -24.50 -18.41
C ARG A 27 -3.03 -24.09 -16.95
N LEU A 28 -2.70 -22.85 -16.57
CA LEU A 28 -2.90 -22.37 -15.22
C LEU A 28 -4.38 -22.02 -15.01
N PRO A 29 -5.02 -22.53 -13.95
CA PRO A 29 -6.38 -22.15 -13.60
C PRO A 29 -6.44 -20.70 -13.10
N ASP A 30 -7.60 -20.09 -13.23
CA ASP A 30 -7.86 -18.75 -12.68
C ASP A 30 -7.82 -18.75 -11.14
N ALA A 31 -7.65 -17.55 -10.58
CA ALA A 31 -7.56 -17.36 -9.14
C ALA A 31 -8.83 -17.86 -8.42
N ASN A 32 -8.63 -18.74 -7.43
CA ASN A 32 -9.71 -19.25 -6.62
C ASN A 32 -10.15 -18.23 -5.56
N LEU A 33 -11.38 -18.39 -5.02
CA LEU A 33 -11.92 -17.53 -3.96
C LEU A 33 -10.97 -17.39 -2.76
N ARG A 34 -10.24 -18.45 -2.41
CA ARG A 34 -9.28 -18.47 -1.31
C ARG A 34 -8.10 -17.51 -1.53
N GLU A 35 -7.74 -17.25 -2.78
CA GLU A 35 -6.67 -16.33 -3.17
C GLU A 35 -7.19 -14.90 -3.33
N VAL A 36 -8.41 -14.75 -3.85
CA VAL A 36 -9.04 -13.44 -4.10
C VAL A 36 -9.46 -12.74 -2.80
N ILE A 37 -9.95 -13.47 -1.80
CA ILE A 37 -10.40 -12.91 -0.52
C ILE A 37 -9.31 -12.06 0.18
N PRO A 38 -8.07 -12.55 0.41
CA PRO A 38 -7.05 -11.73 1.06
C PRO A 38 -6.60 -10.53 0.21
N LEU A 39 -6.59 -10.65 -1.13
CA LEU A 39 -6.32 -9.54 -2.05
C LEU A 39 -7.34 -8.41 -1.86
N PHE A 40 -8.63 -8.74 -1.82
CA PHE A 40 -9.70 -7.77 -1.60
C PHE A 40 -9.69 -7.20 -0.17
N ALA A 41 -9.42 -8.02 0.85
CA ALA A 41 -9.31 -7.55 2.23
C ALA A 41 -8.19 -6.51 2.36
N LEU A 42 -7.03 -6.77 1.76
CA LEU A 42 -5.92 -5.82 1.76
C LEU A 42 -6.28 -4.54 0.99
N ALA A 43 -6.87 -4.67 -0.20
CA ALA A 43 -7.32 -3.52 -0.98
C ALA A 43 -8.34 -2.66 -0.20
N ALA A 44 -9.26 -3.30 0.52
CA ALA A 44 -10.24 -2.61 1.35
C ALA A 44 -9.58 -1.81 2.49
N VAL A 45 -8.56 -2.37 3.15
CA VAL A 45 -7.80 -1.65 4.19
C VAL A 45 -7.04 -0.46 3.59
N ILE A 46 -6.40 -0.64 2.43
CA ILE A 46 -5.67 0.44 1.73
C ILE A 46 -6.64 1.57 1.38
N LEU A 47 -7.82 1.24 0.83
CA LEU A 47 -8.84 2.24 0.49
C LEU A 47 -9.40 2.91 1.74
N PHE A 48 -9.68 2.15 2.80
CA PHE A 48 -10.19 2.68 4.06
C PHE A 48 -9.23 3.72 4.67
N VAL A 49 -7.94 3.37 4.77
CA VAL A 49 -6.92 4.29 5.30
C VAL A 49 -6.67 5.45 4.33
N GLY A 50 -6.73 5.22 3.03
CA GLY A 50 -6.57 6.26 2.01
C GLY A 50 -7.69 7.31 2.04
N ILE A 51 -8.94 6.89 2.32
CA ILE A 51 -10.10 7.79 2.40
C ILE A 51 -10.21 8.42 3.80
N TYR A 52 -10.01 7.64 4.87
CA TYR A 52 -10.11 8.09 6.26
C TYR A 52 -8.81 7.83 7.03
N PRO A 53 -7.75 8.62 6.78
CA PRO A 53 -6.45 8.43 7.42
C PRO A 53 -6.47 8.74 8.92
N LYS A 54 -7.46 9.53 9.37
CA LYS A 54 -7.57 9.96 10.77
C LYS A 54 -7.64 8.78 11.75
N PHE A 55 -8.29 7.67 11.37
CA PHE A 55 -8.30 6.45 12.18
C PHE A 55 -6.89 5.99 12.57
N LEU A 56 -5.94 6.07 11.63
CA LEU A 56 -4.56 5.66 11.89
C LEU A 56 -3.76 6.76 12.60
N ILE A 57 -3.97 8.03 12.22
CA ILE A 57 -3.25 9.17 12.81
C ILE A 57 -3.57 9.34 14.30
N ASP A 58 -4.84 9.18 14.69
CA ASP A 58 -5.27 9.34 16.09
C ASP A 58 -4.61 8.32 17.02
N VAL A 59 -4.31 7.11 16.51
CA VAL A 59 -3.60 6.06 17.26
C VAL A 59 -2.12 6.42 17.48
N ILE A 60 -1.48 7.08 16.50
CA ILE A 60 -0.04 7.37 16.52
C ILE A 60 0.27 8.70 17.25
N THR A 61 -0.64 9.67 17.18
CA THR A 61 -0.49 11.01 17.74
C THR A 61 -0.08 11.06 19.23
N PRO A 62 -0.65 10.26 20.16
CA PRO A 62 -0.26 10.35 21.58
C PRO A 62 1.21 9.96 21.81
N SER A 63 1.71 8.93 21.12
CA SER A 63 3.12 8.54 21.20
C SER A 63 4.03 9.60 20.61
N LEU A 64 3.64 10.24 19.50
CA LEU A 64 4.39 11.36 18.93
C LEU A 64 4.47 12.56 19.87
N ALA A 65 3.38 12.90 20.57
CA ALA A 65 3.37 13.99 21.54
C ALA A 65 4.38 13.75 22.67
N GLN A 66 4.43 12.53 23.21
CA GLN A 66 5.42 12.16 24.24
C GLN A 66 6.86 12.30 23.73
N LEU A 67 7.14 11.82 22.51
CA LEU A 67 8.46 11.93 21.89
C LEU A 67 8.87 13.40 21.66
N MET A 68 7.94 14.24 21.21
CA MET A 68 8.20 15.66 21.00
C MET A 68 8.48 16.39 22.31
N HIS A 69 7.75 16.09 23.39
CA HIS A 69 8.03 16.66 24.71
C HIS A 69 9.43 16.28 25.22
N GLY A 70 9.82 15.00 25.08
CA GLY A 70 11.17 14.54 25.45
C GLY A 70 12.27 15.19 24.62
N ALA A 71 12.08 15.31 23.31
CA ALA A 71 13.04 15.97 22.42
C ALA A 71 13.17 17.48 22.72
N SER A 72 12.07 18.15 23.04
CA SER A 72 12.05 19.59 23.38
C SER A 72 12.79 19.88 24.69
N ALA A 73 12.69 18.97 25.66
CA ALA A 73 13.40 19.08 26.94
C ALA A 73 14.91 18.84 26.80
N ALA A 74 15.33 17.99 25.85
CA ALA A 74 16.74 17.74 25.55
C ALA A 74 17.40 18.88 24.72
N ILE A 75 16.59 19.64 23.97
CA ILE A 75 17.06 20.75 23.10
C ILE A 75 17.06 22.11 23.83
N ARG A 76 16.27 22.26 24.91
CA ARG A 76 16.38 23.44 25.78
C ARG A 76 17.72 23.37 26.56
N PRO A 77 18.62 24.36 26.44
CA PRO A 77 19.85 24.42 27.22
C PRO A 77 19.57 24.61 28.72
#